data_AF-A0A090TE45-F1
#
_entry.id   AF-A0A090TE45-F1
#
_cell.length_a   1.000
_cell.length_b   1.000
_cell.length_c   1.000
_cell.angle_alpha   90.00
_cell.angle_beta   90.00
_cell.angle_gamma   90.00
#
_symmetry.space_group_name_H-M   'P 1'
#
loop_
_entity.id
_entity.type
_entity.pdbx_description
1 polymer ?
#
loop_
_entity_poly.entity_id
_entity_poly.type
_entity_poly.pdbx_seq_one_letter_code
_entity_poly.pdbx_strand_id
1 'polypeptide(L)' 'MYVGITRAQKELTFTICKERRQFGELIKPEHSRFLDELPFDDVDWEQSKKPVSAEERMQKGQAHIANIRAMFNKK' A
#
# COMPACT_ATOMS: atom_id res chain seq x y z
N MET A 1 -4.57 10.83 15.60
CA MET A 1 -4.84 9.83 14.55
C MET A 1 -6.33 9.79 14.16
N TYR A 2 -7.26 9.67 15.12
CA TYR A 2 -8.70 9.56 14.89
C TYR A 2 -9.31 10.56 13.89
N VAL A 3 -9.06 11.87 14.07
CA VAL A 3 -9.56 12.89 13.13
C VAL A 3 -9.03 12.66 11.72
N GLY A 4 -7.74 12.33 11.57
CA GLY A 4 -7.14 12.03 10.26
C GLY A 4 -7.79 10.84 9.56
N ILE A 5 -8.17 9.80 10.31
CA ILE A 5 -8.88 8.64 9.76
C ILE A 5 -10.24 9.06 9.20
N THR A 6 -11.03 9.79 9.99
CA THR A 6 -12.38 10.23 9.61
C THR A 6 -12.41 11.26 8.46
N ARG A 7 -11.26 11.77 8.02
CA ARG A 7 -11.16 12.71 6.89
C ARG A 7 -11.14 12.02 5.54
N ALA A 8 -10.67 10.77 5.48
CA ALA A 8 -10.65 10.02 4.24
C ALA A 8 -12.07 9.54 3.89
N GLN A 9 -12.50 9.76 2.64
CA GLN A 9 -13.85 9.39 2.18
C GLN A 9 -13.89 8.09 1.38
N LYS A 10 -12.74 7.65 0.82
CA LYS A 10 -12.65 6.48 -0.05
C LYS A 10 -11.58 5.51 0.44
N GLU A 11 -10.34 5.98 0.46
CA GLU A 11 -9.17 5.17 0.81
C GLU A 11 -8.26 5.99 1.73
N LEU A 12 -7.60 5.31 2.66
CA LEU A 12 -6.61 5.87 3.56
C LEU A 12 -5.37 4.97 3.53
N THR A 13 -4.23 5.55 3.19
CA THR A 13 -2.95 4.84 3.17
C THR A 13 -2.05 5.41 4.26
N PHE A 14 -1.56 4.54 5.14
CA PHE A 14 -0.55 4.89 6.13
C PHE A 14 0.85 4.65 5.56
N THR A 15 1.81 5.49 5.95
CA THR A 15 3.21 5.32 5.59
C THR A 15 4.07 5.30 6.84
N ILE A 16 5.07 4.42 6.84
CA ILE A 16 6.06 4.28 7.90
C ILE A 16 7.47 4.33 7.29
N CYS A 17 8.42 4.90 8.02
CA CYS A 17 9.82 4.91 7.62
C CYS A 17 10.61 3.97 8.52
N LYS A 18 11.41 3.06 7.94
CA LYS A 18 12.33 2.21 8.70
C LYS A 18 13.47 3.00 9.34
N GLU A 19 13.91 4.04 8.64
CA GLU A 19 14.99 4.93 9.04
C GLU A 19 14.62 6.37 8.69
N ARG A 20 14.91 7.30 9.60
CA ARG A 20 14.72 8.74 9.40
C ARG A 20 15.97 9.47 9.84
N ARG A 21 16.36 10.50 9.09
CA ARG A 21 17.38 11.45 9.55
C ARG A 21 16.70 12.63 10.23
N GLN A 22 17.03 12.89 11.48
CA GLN A 22 16.46 13.98 12.27
C GLN A 22 17.58 14.65 13.06
N PHE A 23 17.67 15.99 12.96
CA PHE A 23 18.72 16.78 13.61
C PHE A 23 20.16 16.30 13.33
N GLY A 24 20.39 15.77 12.13
CA GLY A 24 21.70 15.24 11.72
C GLY A 24 21.94 13.78 12.06
N GLU A 25 21.16 13.19 12.96
CA GLU A 25 21.28 11.80 13.40
C GLU A 25 20.37 10.86 12.61
N LEU A 26 20.80 9.59 12.47
CA LEU A 26 19.99 8.53 11.88
C LEU A 26 19.24 7.78 13.00
N ILE A 27 17.91 7.82 12.95
CA ILE A 27 17.03 7.14 13.90
C ILE A 27 16.24 6.03 13.22
N LYS A 28 16.00 4.94 13.95
CA LYS A 28 15.11 3.84 13.57
C LYS A 28 13.83 3.95 14.40
N PRO A 29 12.84 4.75 13.97
CA PRO A 29 11.62 4.91 14.74
C PRO A 29 10.81 3.60 14.71
N GLU A 30 10.24 3.24 15.85
CA GLU A 30 9.16 2.27 15.87
C GLU A 30 7.90 2.86 15.23
N HIS A 31 7.02 1.99 14.74
CA HIS A 31 5.77 2.43 14.14
C HIS A 31 4.85 3.05 15.19
N SER A 32 3.93 3.91 14.74
CA SER A 32 3.00 4.59 15.65
C SER A 32 2.11 3.57 16.36
N ARG A 33 2.04 3.62 17.69
CA ARG A 33 1.12 2.82 18.54
C ARG A 33 -0.32 2.77 18.05
N PHE A 34 -0.79 3.83 17.42
CA PHE A 34 -2.16 3.87 16.93
C PHE A 34 -2.43 2.90 15.76
N LEU A 35 -1.39 2.41 15.07
CA LEU A 35 -1.54 1.36 14.06
C LEU A 35 -1.89 0.00 14.70
N ASP A 36 -1.41 -0.26 15.91
CA ASP A 36 -1.72 -1.48 16.67
C ASP A 36 -3.12 -1.44 17.29
N GLU A 37 -3.68 -0.25 17.43
CA GLU A 37 -5.05 -0.02 17.92
C GLU A 37 -6.10 -0.17 16.79
N LEU A 38 -5.68 -0.26 15.52
CA LEU A 38 -6.61 -0.46 14.40
C LEU A 38 -7.12 -1.91 14.34
N PRO A 39 -8.35 -2.14 13.85
CA PRO A 39 -8.82 -3.48 13.57
C PRO A 39 -7.91 -4.18 12.56
N PHE A 40 -7.33 -5.32 12.93
CA PHE A 40 -6.40 -6.07 12.08
C PHE A 40 -7.03 -6.50 10.74
N ASP A 41 -8.33 -6.80 10.72
CA ASP A 41 -9.05 -7.24 9.53
C ASP A 41 -9.25 -6.13 8.50
N ASP A 42 -9.18 -4.87 8.92
CA ASP A 42 -9.39 -3.69 8.07
C ASP A 42 -8.07 -3.07 7.57
N VAL A 43 -6.92 -3.61 8.00
CA VAL A 43 -5.59 -3.09 7.64
C VAL A 43 -4.84 -4.10 6.77
N ASP A 44 -4.59 -3.73 5.52
CA ASP A 44 -3.71 -4.50 4.63
C ASP A 44 -2.25 -4.04 4.79
N TRP A 45 -1.40 -4.92 5.31
CA TRP A 45 0.02 -4.65 5.49
C TRP A 45 0.81 -5.05 4.23
N GLU A 46 1.49 -4.09 3.60
CA GLU A 46 2.26 -4.35 2.36
C GLU A 46 3.33 -5.44 2.49
N GLN A 47 3.83 -5.72 3.70
CA GLN A 47 4.81 -6.79 3.93
C GLN A 47 4.18 -8.19 3.80
N SER A 48 2.85 -8.28 3.90
CA SER A 48 2.07 -9.51 3.74
C SER A 48 1.46 -9.60 2.33
N LYS A 49 2.22 -9.27 1.27
CA LYS A 49 1.79 -9.62 -0.08
C LYS A 49 1.57 -11.13 -0.13
N LYS A 50 0.30 -11.54 -0.19
CA LYS A 50 -0.07 -12.94 -0.38
C LYS A 50 0.70 -13.47 -1.59
N PRO A 51 1.33 -14.64 -1.50
CA PRO A 51 1.96 -15.26 -2.65
C PRO A 51 0.88 -15.41 -3.73
N VAL A 52 1.01 -14.62 -4.78
CA VAL A 52 0.08 -14.64 -5.91
C VAL A 52 0.35 -15.92 -6.68
N SER A 53 -0.70 -16.69 -6.96
CA SER A 53 -0.57 -17.90 -7.77
C SER A 53 -0.01 -17.56 -9.16
N ALA A 54 0.66 -18.52 -9.80
CA ALA A 54 1.20 -18.34 -11.14
C ALA A 54 0.10 -17.98 -12.16
N GLU A 55 -1.10 -18.54 -11.98
CA GLU A 55 -2.28 -18.32 -12.83
C GLU A 55 -2.83 -16.90 -12.69
N GLU A 56 -3.04 -16.41 -11.46
CA GLU A 56 -3.50 -15.03 -11.23
C GLU A 56 -2.48 -14.00 -11.74
N ARG A 57 -1.18 -14.29 -11.62
CA ARG A 57 -0.12 -13.44 -12.17
C ARG A 57 -0.19 -13.39 -13.70
N MET A 58 -0.42 -14.52 -14.36
CA MET A 58 -0.53 -14.59 -15.82
C MET A 58 -1.77 -13.86 -16.32
N GLN A 59 -2.93 -14.05 -15.67
CA GLN A 59 -4.17 -13.36 -16.01
C GLN A 59 -4.04 -11.84 -15.85
N LYS A 60 -3.48 -11.35 -14.73
CA LYS A 60 -3.20 -9.92 -14.55
C LYS A 60 -2.26 -9.36 -15.61
N GLY A 61 -1.22 -10.12 -15.99
CA GLY A 61 -0.29 -9.73 -17.04
C GLY A 61 -0.97 -9.59 -18.41
N GLN A 62 -1.82 -10.55 -18.78
CA GLN A 62 -2.58 -10.51 -20.04
C GLN A 62 -3.56 -9.33 -20.07
N ALA A 63 -4.31 -9.11 -18.99
CA ALA A 63 -5.23 -7.97 -18.87
C ALA A 63 -4.50 -6.62 -18.98
N HIS A 64 -3.32 -6.50 -18.37
CA HIS A 64 -2.51 -5.29 -18.45
C HIS A 64 -2.03 -5.01 -19.88
N ILE A 65 -1.52 -6.04 -20.58
CA ILE A 65 -1.10 -5.91 -21.99
C ILE A 65 -2.29 -5.55 -22.89
N ALA A 66 -3.46 -6.15 -22.67
CA ALA A 66 -4.68 -5.84 -23.41
C ALA A 66 -5.09 -4.36 -23.25
N ASN A 67 -5.04 -3.82 -22.03
CA ASN A 67 -5.31 -2.41 -21.76
C ASN A 67 -4.33 -1.48 -22.47
N ILE A 68 -3.03 -1.82 -22.45
CA ILE A 68 -2.00 -1.05 -23.16
C ILE A 68 -2.28 -1.06 -24.68
N ARG A 69 -2.57 -2.23 -25.26
CA ARG A 69 -2.93 -2.34 -26.68
C ARG A 69 -4.17 -1.53 -27.04
N ALA A 70 -5.20 -1.55 -26.18
CA ALA A 70 -6.42 -0.77 -26.38
C ALA A 70 -6.17 0.75 -26.35
N MET A 71 -5.24 1.22 -25.52
CA MET A 71 -4.81 2.63 -25.50
C MET A 71 -4.11 3.03 -26.81
N PHE A 72 -3.30 2.15 -27.39
CA PHE A 72 -2.58 2.42 -28.65
C PHE A 72 -3.43 2.24 -29.92
N ASN A 73 -4.47 1.40 -29.87
CA ASN A 73 -5.38 1.17 -31.00
C ASN A 73 -6.55 2.16 -31.07
N LYS A 74 -6.69 3.09 -30.10
CA LYS A 74 -7.53 4.27 -30.27
C LYS A 74 -6.82 5.27 -31.18
N LYS A 75 -6.92 5.05 -32.49
CA LYS A 75 -6.72 6.07 -33.53
C LYS A 75 -8.02 6.22 -34.31
#